data_AF-A0A7S1JC64-F1
#
_entry.id   AF-A0A7S1JC64-F1
#
_cell.length_a   1.000
_cell.length_b   1.000
_cell.length_c   1.000
_cell.angle_alpha   90.00
_cell.angle_beta   90.00
_cell.angle_gamma   90.00
#
_symmetry.space_group_name_H-M   'P 1'
#
loop_
_entity.id
_entity.type
_entity.pdbx_description
1 polymer ?
#
loop_
_entity_poly.entity_id
_entity_poly.type
_entity_poly.pdbx_seq_one_letter_code
_entity_poly.pdbx_strand_id
1 'polypeptide(L)'
;MRPALGHTVHTAVVAVTHEVLRLQSIRPEEGQQLLDILDPLLLCEQWFMDFSVPVPTQADRQLLAQERLQRFVPGFTRFKSIVSLLSLSMSNVMAQWKGGLLQHFTTEELKGLLVALFPDSPQRRTSLKQLEQS
;
A
#
# COMPACT_ATOMS: atom_id res chain seq x y z
N MET A 1 -16.96 -18.92 5.74
CA MET A 1 -15.62 -18.72 5.14
C MET A 1 -15.79 -18.44 3.64
N ARG A 2 -15.08 -17.46 3.05
CA ARG A 2 -15.27 -17.05 1.63
C ARG A 2 -13.95 -17.21 0.82
N PRO A 3 -13.46 -18.44 0.60
CA PRO A 3 -12.15 -18.67 -0.05
C PRO A 3 -12.08 -18.14 -1.48
N ALA A 4 -13.15 -18.31 -2.28
CA ALA A 4 -13.22 -17.77 -3.63
C ALA A 4 -13.12 -16.23 -3.63
N LEU A 5 -13.87 -15.56 -2.74
CA LEU A 5 -13.80 -14.10 -2.60
C LEU A 5 -12.41 -13.62 -2.19
N GLY A 6 -11.80 -14.28 -1.19
CA GLY A 6 -10.44 -13.98 -0.74
C GLY A 6 -9.43 -14.08 -1.88
N HIS A 7 -9.48 -15.18 -2.63
CA HIS A 7 -8.62 -15.38 -3.79
C HIS A 7 -8.83 -14.32 -4.89
N THR A 8 -10.07 -13.98 -5.22
CA THR A 8 -10.38 -12.96 -6.24
C THR A 8 -9.86 -11.59 -5.82
N VAL A 9 -10.15 -11.15 -4.58
CA VAL A 9 -9.65 -9.87 -4.06
C VAL A 9 -8.12 -9.89 -4.01
N HIS A 10 -7.51 -10.98 -3.55
CA HIS A 10 -6.05 -11.12 -3.51
C HIS A 10 -5.42 -10.94 -4.88
N THR A 11 -5.96 -11.62 -5.89
CA THR A 11 -5.48 -11.53 -7.27
C THR A 11 -5.60 -10.10 -7.79
N ALA A 12 -6.74 -9.45 -7.55
CA ALA A 12 -6.98 -8.07 -7.97
C ALA A 12 -5.99 -7.09 -7.32
N VAL A 13 -5.84 -7.14 -5.98
CA VAL A 13 -4.95 -6.19 -5.28
C VAL A 13 -3.48 -6.41 -5.64
N VAL A 14 -3.05 -7.66 -5.88
CA VAL A 14 -1.69 -7.96 -6.33
C VAL A 14 -1.45 -7.43 -7.73
N ALA A 15 -2.36 -7.70 -8.67
CA ALA A 15 -2.24 -7.23 -10.05
C ALA A 15 -2.18 -5.71 -10.11
N VAL A 16 -3.09 -5.02 -9.43
CA VAL A 16 -3.14 -3.56 -9.42
C VAL A 16 -1.93 -2.95 -8.72
N THR A 17 -1.47 -3.52 -7.61
CA THR A 17 -0.22 -3.11 -6.94
C THR A 17 0.97 -3.18 -7.91
N HIS A 18 1.07 -4.27 -8.66
CA HIS A 18 2.13 -4.47 -9.65
C HIS A 18 2.05 -3.46 -10.80
N GLU A 19 0.84 -3.17 -11.32
CA GLU A 19 0.68 -2.17 -12.38
C GLU A 19 1.05 -0.77 -11.90
N VAL A 20 0.63 -0.36 -10.70
CA VAL A 20 1.00 0.95 -10.14
C VAL A 20 2.51 1.09 -9.97
N LEU A 21 3.18 0.04 -9.48
CA LEU A 21 4.64 0.02 -9.32
C LEU A 21 5.41 0.14 -10.65
N ARG A 22 4.78 -0.17 -11.79
CA ARG A 22 5.39 -0.07 -13.13
C ARG A 22 5.20 1.28 -13.80
N LEU A 23 4.34 2.14 -13.25
CA LEU A 23 4.14 3.48 -13.76
C LEU A 23 5.44 4.28 -13.59
N GLN A 24 5.91 4.90 -14.67
CA GLN A 24 7.17 5.63 -14.69
C GLN A 24 7.00 7.12 -14.35
N SER A 25 5.79 7.64 -14.51
CA SER A 25 5.41 9.02 -14.23
C SER A 25 3.92 9.05 -13.96
N ILE A 26 3.54 9.70 -12.88
CA ILE A 26 2.15 9.90 -12.45
C ILE A 26 1.99 11.40 -12.26
N ARG A 27 1.18 12.05 -13.10
CA ARG A 27 0.86 13.47 -12.90
C ARG A 27 0.00 13.64 -11.65
N PRO A 28 0.02 14.81 -10.99
CA PRO A 28 -0.80 15.03 -9.80
C PRO A 28 -2.30 14.71 -10.00
N GLU A 29 -2.85 15.03 -11.17
CA GLU A 29 -4.25 14.74 -11.51
C GLU A 29 -4.51 13.24 -11.69
N GLU A 30 -3.53 12.51 -12.26
CA GLU A 30 -3.60 11.06 -12.42
C GLU A 30 -3.48 10.34 -11.07
N GLY A 31 -2.72 10.91 -10.13
CA GLY A 31 -2.60 10.38 -8.77
C GLY A 31 -3.96 10.31 -8.06
N GLN A 32 -4.75 11.37 -8.16
CA GLN A 32 -6.11 11.38 -7.60
C GLN A 32 -7.04 10.41 -8.34
N GLN A 33 -6.99 10.36 -9.67
CA GLN A 33 -7.81 9.42 -10.45
C GLN A 33 -7.46 7.95 -10.16
N LEU A 34 -6.18 7.65 -9.94
CA LEU A 34 -5.76 6.33 -9.48
C LEU A 34 -6.41 6.03 -8.13
N LEU A 35 -6.31 6.94 -7.15
CA LEU A 35 -6.97 6.76 -5.85
C LEU A 35 -8.47 6.48 -6.00
N ASP A 36 -9.18 7.23 -6.84
CA ASP A 36 -10.61 7.03 -7.07
C ASP A 36 -10.95 5.61 -7.60
N ILE A 37 -10.05 5.01 -8.39
CA ILE A 37 -10.19 3.63 -8.91
C ILE A 37 -9.75 2.59 -7.87
N LEU A 38 -8.77 2.91 -7.01
CA LEU A 38 -8.24 2.00 -6.00
C LEU A 38 -9.10 1.94 -4.72
N ASP A 39 -9.76 3.04 -4.36
CA ASP A 39 -10.56 3.17 -3.13
C ASP A 39 -11.64 2.09 -2.99
N PRO A 40 -12.41 1.73 -4.04
CA PRO A 40 -13.36 0.62 -3.95
C PRO A 40 -12.73 -0.72 -3.54
N LEU A 41 -11.48 -0.98 -3.93
CA LEU A 41 -10.76 -2.19 -3.51
C LEU A 41 -10.35 -2.14 -2.04
N LEU A 42 -10.09 -0.96 -1.46
CA LEU A 42 -9.85 -0.81 -0.03
C LEU A 42 -11.08 -1.19 0.80
N LEU A 43 -12.28 -0.87 0.31
CA LEU A 43 -13.53 -1.20 1.00
C LEU A 43 -13.74 -2.71 1.15
N CYS A 44 -13.07 -3.53 0.34
CA CYS A 44 -13.13 -4.99 0.45
C CYS A 44 -12.56 -5.51 1.79
N GLU A 45 -11.74 -4.73 2.50
CA GLU A 45 -11.22 -5.07 3.84
C GLU A 45 -12.36 -5.47 4.79
N GLN A 46 -13.48 -4.74 4.71
CA GLN A 46 -14.65 -4.95 5.56
C GLN A 46 -15.31 -6.31 5.36
N TRP A 47 -15.16 -6.93 4.19
CA TRP A 47 -15.73 -8.26 3.92
C TRP A 47 -15.02 -9.38 4.67
N PHE A 48 -13.78 -9.13 5.07
CA PHE A 48 -12.94 -10.08 5.82
C PHE A 48 -12.96 -9.78 7.34
N MET A 49 -13.49 -8.61 7.71
CA MET A 49 -13.77 -8.23 9.09
C MET A 49 -15.12 -8.79 9.53
N ASP A 50 -15.08 -9.90 10.24
CA ASP A 50 -16.28 -10.53 10.79
C ASP A 50 -16.35 -10.20 12.29
N PHE A 51 -17.26 -9.28 12.59
CA PHE A 51 -17.44 -8.69 13.90
C PHE A 51 -18.21 -9.59 14.88
N SER A 52 -18.67 -10.77 14.44
CA SER A 52 -19.49 -11.67 15.25
C SER A 52 -18.69 -12.42 16.32
N VAL A 53 -17.36 -12.44 16.21
CA VAL A 53 -16.47 -13.01 17.24
C VAL A 53 -16.34 -11.98 18.38
N PRO A 54 -16.83 -12.29 19.60
CA PRO A 54 -16.57 -11.45 20.76
C PRO A 54 -15.06 -11.49 21.07
N VAL A 55 -14.45 -10.32 21.14
CA VAL A 55 -13.04 -10.12 21.46
C VAL A 55 -12.92 -9.20 22.68
N PRO A 56 -11.97 -9.44 23.60
CA PRO A 56 -11.92 -8.75 24.89
C PRO A 56 -11.64 -7.26 24.76
N THR A 57 -10.78 -6.88 23.81
CA THR A 57 -10.38 -5.49 23.58
C THR A 57 -10.51 -5.07 22.12
N GLN A 58 -10.49 -3.75 21.88
CA GLN A 58 -10.43 -3.20 20.53
C GLN A 58 -9.11 -3.54 19.82
N ALA A 59 -8.01 -3.67 20.58
CA ALA A 59 -6.71 -4.07 20.04
C ALA A 59 -6.74 -5.52 19.53
N ASP A 60 -7.35 -6.43 20.29
CA ASP A 60 -7.54 -7.83 19.87
C ASP A 60 -8.41 -7.92 18.62
N ARG A 61 -9.42 -7.04 18.50
CA ARG A 61 -10.26 -6.95 17.29
C ARG A 61 -9.46 -6.56 16.06
N GLN A 62 -8.56 -5.58 16.19
CA GLN A 62 -7.70 -5.15 15.10
C GLN A 62 -6.69 -6.23 14.70
N LEU A 63 -6.08 -6.89 15.68
CA LEU A 63 -5.14 -7.98 15.43
C LEU A 63 -5.83 -9.13 14.68
N LEU A 64 -7.00 -9.58 15.16
CA LEU A 64 -7.77 -10.64 14.51
C LEU A 64 -8.20 -10.25 13.08
N ALA A 65 -8.59 -8.99 12.87
CA ALA A 65 -8.91 -8.48 11.54
C ALA A 65 -7.69 -8.54 10.61
N GLN A 66 -6.53 -8.11 11.10
CA GLN A 66 -5.27 -8.16 10.35
C GLN A 66 -4.87 -9.60 10.00
N GLU A 67 -4.94 -10.53 10.95
CA GLU A 67 -4.63 -11.95 10.73
C GLU A 67 -5.56 -12.58 9.69
N ARG A 68 -6.87 -12.29 9.77
CA ARG A 68 -7.84 -12.80 8.78
C ARG A 68 -7.57 -12.23 7.40
N LEU A 69 -7.31 -10.93 7.32
CA LEU A 69 -6.98 -10.27 6.07
C LEU A 69 -5.69 -10.85 5.47
N GLN A 70 -4.65 -11.03 6.28
CA GLN A 70 -3.40 -11.67 5.85
C GLN A 70 -3.61 -13.11 5.39
N ARG A 71 -4.51 -13.85 6.03
CA ARG A 71 -4.83 -15.24 5.66
C ARG A 71 -5.58 -15.35 4.33
N PHE A 72 -6.56 -14.48 4.09
CA PHE A 72 -7.41 -14.58 2.89
C PHE A 72 -6.90 -13.73 1.73
N VAL A 73 -6.21 -12.64 2.03
CA VAL A 73 -5.74 -11.63 1.08
C VAL A 73 -4.33 -11.16 1.46
N PRO A 74 -3.29 -12.01 1.37
CA PRO A 74 -1.93 -11.68 1.83
C PRO A 74 -1.35 -10.39 1.22
N GLY A 75 -1.71 -10.09 -0.03
CA GLY A 75 -1.27 -8.89 -0.75
C GLY A 75 -1.92 -7.58 -0.29
N PHE A 76 -2.93 -7.62 0.58
CA PHE A 76 -3.74 -6.44 0.91
C PHE A 76 -2.95 -5.38 1.68
N THR A 77 -2.04 -5.78 2.58
CA THR A 77 -1.20 -4.83 3.33
C THR A 77 -0.33 -4.02 2.37
N ARG A 78 0.31 -4.69 1.41
CA ARG A 78 1.15 -4.03 0.40
C ARG A 78 0.34 -3.12 -0.50
N PHE A 79 -0.87 -3.54 -0.87
CA PHE A 79 -1.82 -2.72 -1.63
C PHE A 79 -2.22 -1.45 -0.85
N LYS A 80 -2.59 -1.55 0.43
CA LYS A 80 -2.90 -0.40 1.29
C LYS A 80 -1.74 0.59 1.35
N SER A 81 -0.50 0.08 1.43
CA SER A 81 0.68 0.94 1.41
C SER A 81 0.83 1.67 0.09
N ILE A 82 0.58 1.04 -1.07
CA ILE A 82 0.57 1.75 -2.37
C ILE A 82 -0.47 2.87 -2.38
N VAL A 83 -1.72 2.59 -2.01
CA VAL A 83 -2.77 3.61 -1.98
C VAL A 83 -2.36 4.76 -1.06
N SER A 84 -1.84 4.46 0.13
CA SER A 84 -1.36 5.50 1.04
C SER A 84 -0.25 6.34 0.40
N LEU A 85 0.72 5.72 -0.28
CA LEU A 85 1.86 6.42 -0.88
C LEU A 85 1.45 7.38 -2.00
N LEU A 86 0.39 7.09 -2.77
CA LEU A 86 -0.11 7.97 -3.83
C LEU A 86 -0.55 9.35 -3.33
N SER A 87 -0.92 9.48 -2.05
CA SER A 87 -1.39 10.74 -1.44
C SER A 87 -0.36 11.40 -0.51
N LEU A 88 0.78 10.75 -0.25
CA LEU A 88 1.77 11.27 0.69
C LEU A 88 2.73 12.25 0.04
N SER A 89 3.19 13.23 0.84
CA SER A 89 4.34 14.03 0.47
C SER A 89 5.61 13.18 0.50
N MET A 90 6.61 13.53 -0.33
CA MET A 90 7.89 12.83 -0.36
C MET A 90 8.57 12.76 1.03
N SER A 91 8.47 13.82 1.84
CA SER A 91 8.99 13.82 3.21
C SER A 91 8.34 12.74 4.07
N ASN A 92 7.02 12.57 3.95
CA ASN A 92 6.28 11.55 4.70
C ASN A 92 6.59 10.14 4.18
N VAL A 93 6.76 9.95 2.86
CA VAL A 93 7.23 8.69 2.28
C VAL A 93 8.58 8.29 2.89
N MET A 94 9.54 9.21 2.91
CA MET A 94 10.86 8.95 3.48
C MET A 94 10.83 8.72 5.00
N ALA A 95 9.93 9.38 5.72
CA ALA A 95 9.73 9.14 7.15
C ALA A 95 9.19 7.72 7.41
N GLN A 96 8.22 7.26 6.61
CA GLN A 96 7.70 5.89 6.72
C GLN A 96 8.76 4.83 6.36
N TRP A 97 9.58 5.09 5.34
CA TRP A 97 10.71 4.23 5.01
C TRP A 97 11.71 4.11 6.17
N LYS A 98 12.16 5.24 6.73
CA LYS A 98 13.08 5.25 7.89
C LYS A 98 12.49 4.58 9.13
N GLY A 99 11.19 4.70 9.32
CA GLY A 99 10.45 4.04 10.39
C GLY A 99 10.22 2.54 10.18
N GLY A 100 10.70 1.96 9.07
CA GLY A 100 10.54 0.53 8.77
C GLY A 100 9.13 0.13 8.30
N LEU A 101 8.23 1.09 8.06
CA LEU A 101 6.85 0.81 7.65
C LEU A 101 6.73 0.33 6.19
N LEU A 102 7.80 0.54 5.40
CA LEU A 102 7.86 0.18 3.98
C LEU A 102 8.77 -1.03 3.70
N GLN A 103 9.11 -1.85 4.71
CA GLN A 103 10.01 -3.01 4.57
C GLN A 103 9.53 -4.10 3.58
N HIS A 104 8.26 -4.07 3.19
CA HIS A 104 7.70 -4.99 2.20
C HIS A 104 7.90 -4.52 0.75
N PHE A 105 8.56 -3.37 0.55
CA PHE A 105 9.06 -2.91 -0.74
C PHE A 105 10.58 -3.03 -0.79
N THR A 106 11.09 -3.35 -1.96
CA THR A 106 12.52 -3.28 -2.24
C THR A 106 12.96 -1.82 -2.42
N THR A 107 14.26 -1.56 -2.25
CA THR A 107 14.86 -0.25 -2.50
C THR A 107 14.56 0.25 -3.92
N GLU A 108 14.62 -0.63 -4.92
CA GLU A 108 14.34 -0.26 -6.32
C GLU A 108 12.86 0.07 -6.57
N GLU A 109 11.94 -0.64 -5.92
CA GLU A 109 10.51 -0.29 -5.97
C GLU A 109 10.23 1.08 -5.36
N LEU A 110 10.86 1.40 -4.23
CA LEU A 110 10.72 2.71 -3.58
C LEU A 110 11.33 3.83 -4.45
N LYS A 111 12.50 3.58 -5.06
CA LYS A 111 13.11 4.52 -6.02
C LYS A 111 12.19 4.77 -7.21
N GLY A 112 11.63 3.71 -7.80
CA GLY A 112 10.66 3.80 -8.88
C GLY A 112 9.45 4.64 -8.51
N LEU A 113 8.86 4.39 -7.34
CA LEU A 113 7.74 5.17 -6.82
C LEU A 113 8.08 6.65 -6.62
N LEU A 114 9.25 6.97 -6.06
CA LEU A 114 9.66 8.37 -5.88
C LEU A 114 9.84 9.09 -7.22
N VAL A 115 10.36 8.41 -8.23
CA VAL A 115 10.52 8.96 -9.58
C VAL A 115 9.16 9.15 -10.25
N ALA A 116 8.24 8.20 -10.07
CA ALA A 116 6.92 8.24 -10.66
C ALA A 116 6.04 9.34 -10.05
N LEU A 117 6.06 9.49 -8.72
CA LEU A 117 5.15 10.38 -7.99
C LEU A 117 5.65 11.82 -7.86
N PHE A 118 6.97 12.03 -7.86
CA PHE A 118 7.54 13.34 -7.57
C PHE A 118 8.40 13.85 -8.73
N PRO A 119 8.24 15.12 -9.11
CA PRO A 119 9.05 15.72 -10.16
C PRO A 119 10.53 15.78 -9.76
N ASP A 120 11.40 15.95 -10.76
CA ASP A 120 12.82 16.10 -10.49
C ASP A 120 13.11 17.35 -9.67
N SER A 121 13.73 17.14 -8.52
CA SER A 121 14.06 18.18 -7.57
C SER A 121 15.30 17.81 -6.75
N PRO A 122 16.03 18.80 -6.20
CA PRO A 122 17.15 18.53 -5.30
C PRO A 122 16.76 17.62 -4.12
N GLN A 123 15.54 17.79 -3.61
CA GLN A 123 14.99 16.97 -2.54
C GLN A 123 14.81 15.52 -2.98
N ARG A 124 14.22 15.26 -4.16
CA ARG A 124 14.08 13.90 -4.71
C ARG A 124 15.42 13.21 -4.90
N ARG A 125 16.40 13.91 -5.48
CA ARG A 125 17.76 13.36 -5.68
C ARG A 125 18.43 13.01 -4.36
N THR A 126 18.22 13.80 -3.32
CA THR A 126 18.72 13.51 -1.96
C THR A 126 18.04 12.29 -1.37
N SER A 127 16.71 12.18 -1.48
CA SER A 127 15.95 11.02 -1.02
C SER A 127 16.38 9.73 -1.72
N LEU A 128 16.58 9.77 -3.04
CA LEU A 128 17.07 8.62 -3.82
C LEU A 128 18.46 8.16 -3.34
N LYS A 129 19.38 9.09 -3.07
CA LYS A 129 20.69 8.76 -2.48
C LYS A 129 20.59 8.13 -1.11
N GLN A 130 19.63 8.57 -0.27
CA GLN A 130 19.42 7.95 1.04
C GLN A 130 18.96 6.50 0.91
N LEU A 131 18.08 6.20 -0.06
CA LEU A 131 17.62 4.83 -0.33
C LEU A 131 18.78 3.91 -0.74
N GLU A 132 19.76 4.41 -1.50
CA GLU A 132 20.91 3.62 -2.00
C GLU A 132 21.96 3.30 -0.93
N GLN A 133 21.94 4.01 0.21
CA GLN A 133 22.92 3.87 1.29
C GLN A 133 22.46 2.95 2.42
N SER A 134 21.27 2.36 2.30
CA SER A 134 20.66 1.45 3.29
C SER A 134 20.71 0.00 2.85
#